data_AF-W2SKG6-F1
#
_entry.id   AF-W2SKG6-F1
#
_cell.length_a   1.000
_cell.length_b   1.000
_cell.length_c   1.000
_cell.angle_alpha   90.00
_cell.angle_beta   90.00
_cell.angle_gamma   90.00
#
_symmetry.space_group_name_H-M   'P 1'
#
loop_
_entity.id
_entity.type
_entity.pdbx_description
1 polymer ?
#
loop_
_entity_poly.entity_id
_entity_poly.type
_entity_poly.pdbx_seq_one_letter_code
_entity_poly.pdbx_strand_id
1 'polypeptide(L)'
;MKAEWLTIKDDLLYAGGHGTEYLNSRGKVANDDAMWIKTITKTGKVTSHYWKNVYNTIRNTAQFPAPGYLTHEAVQWSKAREMWYFLPRKASKTPFVEKEDETKGTNLLIMGPEDLESVDVVYIGNRTVEHPERGFSAFDFIPDTEDELILAIKSKEVTGSEPESFITVFNVHGKVLMEDQQIAGNYKFEAVYFV
;
A
#
# COMPACT_ATOMS: atom_id res chain seq x y z
N MET A 1 13.85 -9.92 -2.56
CA MET A 1 12.63 -9.18 -2.19
C MET A 1 12.81 -8.59 -0.80
N LYS A 2 12.72 -7.25 -0.69
CA LYS A 2 12.57 -6.52 0.58
C LYS A 2 11.08 -6.51 0.91
N ALA A 3 10.71 -6.98 2.09
CA ALA A 3 9.31 -7.05 2.52
C ALA A 3 8.86 -5.68 3.03
N GLU A 4 7.65 -5.27 2.65
CA GLU A 4 7.09 -3.94 2.91
C GLU A 4 5.67 -4.01 3.47
N TRP A 5 4.94 -5.11 3.22
CA TRP A 5 3.60 -5.33 3.76
C TRP A 5 3.41 -6.79 4.17
N LEU A 6 2.49 -7.01 5.12
CA LEU A 6 2.11 -8.31 5.64
C LEU A 6 0.58 -8.41 5.76
N THR A 7 0.03 -9.57 5.44
CA THR A 7 -1.37 -9.90 5.77
C THR A 7 -1.56 -11.39 5.99
N ILE A 8 -2.71 -11.79 6.51
CA ILE A 8 -3.08 -13.19 6.71
C ILE A 8 -4.26 -13.54 5.81
N LYS A 9 -4.09 -14.61 5.01
CA LYS A 9 -5.16 -15.20 4.20
C LYS A 9 -5.03 -16.72 4.25
N ASP A 10 -6.14 -17.40 4.52
CA ASP A 10 -6.22 -18.88 4.57
C ASP A 10 -5.11 -19.54 5.40
N ASP A 11 -4.89 -19.04 6.63
CA ASP A 11 -3.86 -19.51 7.57
C ASP A 11 -2.40 -19.38 7.08
N LEU A 12 -2.17 -18.61 6.01
CA LEU A 12 -0.86 -18.26 5.50
C LEU A 12 -0.55 -16.79 5.80
N LEU A 13 0.68 -16.53 6.23
CA LEU A 13 1.24 -15.18 6.22
C LEU A 13 1.66 -14.85 4.78
N TYR A 14 1.13 -13.78 4.23
CA TYR A 14 1.55 -13.19 2.98
C TYR A 14 2.53 -12.06 3.28
N ALA A 15 3.65 -12.02 2.57
CA ALA A 15 4.64 -10.96 2.65
C ALA A 15 5.02 -10.52 1.24
N GLY A 16 4.85 -9.23 0.94
CA GLY A 16 5.22 -8.69 -0.37
C GLY A 16 6.11 -7.46 -0.26
N GLY A 17 6.71 -7.10 -1.38
CA GLY A 17 7.50 -5.88 -1.53
C GLY A 17 6.69 -4.74 -2.12
N HIS A 18 7.42 -3.72 -2.59
CA HIS A 18 6.84 -2.50 -3.17
C HIS A 18 5.94 -2.72 -4.40
N GLY A 19 6.06 -3.85 -5.10
CA GLY A 19 5.19 -4.15 -6.24
C GLY A 19 5.49 -3.35 -7.51
N THR A 20 6.69 -2.78 -7.64
CA THR A 20 7.13 -2.02 -8.81
C THR A 20 8.53 -2.44 -9.27
N GLU A 21 8.88 -2.14 -10.52
CA GLU A 21 10.20 -2.43 -11.07
C GLU A 21 11.28 -1.53 -10.45
N TYR A 22 12.49 -2.07 -10.26
CA TYR A 22 13.65 -1.25 -9.94
C TYR A 22 14.26 -0.68 -11.23
N LEU A 23 14.35 0.64 -11.33
CA LEU A 23 14.95 1.34 -12.47
C LEU A 23 16.42 1.66 -12.18
N ASN A 24 17.29 1.50 -13.18
CA ASN A 24 18.66 1.98 -13.10
C ASN A 24 18.76 3.49 -13.34
N SER A 25 19.96 4.06 -13.20
CA SER A 25 20.25 5.49 -13.42
C SER A 25 19.94 6.01 -14.82
N ARG A 26 19.63 5.14 -15.79
CA ARG A 26 19.20 5.50 -17.15
C ARG A 26 17.69 5.35 -17.36
N GLY A 27 16.92 5.11 -16.29
CA GLY A 27 15.47 4.91 -16.34
C GLY A 27 15.03 3.58 -16.96
N LYS A 28 15.93 2.61 -17.12
CA LYS A 28 15.59 1.26 -17.63
C LYS A 28 15.35 0.30 -16.47
N VAL A 29 14.39 -0.60 -16.64
CA VAL A 29 14.16 -1.71 -15.70
C VAL A 29 15.44 -2.53 -15.56
N ALA A 30 15.96 -2.59 -14.34
CA ALA A 30 17.12 -3.39 -13.99
C ALA A 30 16.70 -4.75 -13.41
N ASN A 31 15.64 -4.79 -12.60
CA ASN A 31 14.98 -6.01 -12.13
C ASN A 31 13.54 -5.70 -11.69
N ASP A 32 12.76 -6.73 -11.38
CA ASP A 32 11.42 -6.64 -10.82
C ASP A 32 11.26 -7.52 -9.56
N ASP A 33 12.34 -7.64 -8.78
CA ASP A 33 12.38 -8.50 -7.59
C ASP A 33 11.37 -8.09 -6.50
N ALA A 34 10.98 -6.81 -6.48
CA ALA A 34 9.97 -6.27 -5.56
C ALA A 34 8.52 -6.65 -5.95
N MET A 35 8.32 -7.27 -7.13
CA MET A 35 7.03 -7.83 -7.57
C MET A 35 6.85 -9.29 -7.17
N TRP A 36 7.80 -9.90 -6.46
CA TRP A 36 7.61 -11.20 -5.83
C TRP A 36 6.92 -11.05 -4.47
N ILE A 37 6.03 -11.97 -4.15
CA ILE A 37 5.49 -12.15 -2.80
C ILE A 37 5.89 -13.52 -2.25
N LYS A 38 5.73 -13.70 -0.95
CA LYS A 38 5.94 -14.96 -0.25
C LYS A 38 4.68 -15.34 0.51
N THR A 39 4.33 -16.62 0.47
CA THR A 39 3.41 -17.21 1.45
C THR A 39 4.19 -18.06 2.41
N ILE A 40 3.88 -17.94 3.71
CA ILE A 40 4.55 -18.65 4.80
C ILE A 40 3.50 -19.40 5.62
N THR A 41 3.69 -20.71 5.78
CA THR A 41 2.83 -21.54 6.65
C THR A 41 3.13 -21.29 8.13
N LYS A 42 2.23 -21.73 9.02
CA LYS A 42 2.47 -21.72 10.49
C LYS A 42 3.73 -22.51 10.91
N THR A 43 4.21 -23.43 10.08
CA THR A 43 5.45 -24.20 10.28
C THR A 43 6.69 -23.56 9.65
N GLY A 44 6.56 -22.38 9.04
CA GLY A 44 7.67 -21.65 8.42
C GLY A 44 8.02 -22.07 7.00
N LYS A 45 7.22 -22.92 6.34
CA LYS A 45 7.46 -23.26 4.92
C LYS A 45 7.14 -22.05 4.04
N VAL A 46 8.10 -21.66 3.21
CA VAL A 46 8.00 -20.50 2.31
C VAL A 46 7.74 -20.94 0.87
N THR A 47 6.80 -20.27 0.21
CA THR A 47 6.58 -20.38 -1.25
C THR A 47 6.68 -18.98 -1.85
N SER A 48 7.38 -18.83 -2.99
CA SER A 48 7.51 -17.54 -3.68
C SER A 48 6.56 -17.48 -4.88
N HIS A 49 5.85 -16.37 -5.03
CA HIS A 49 4.91 -16.15 -6.14
C HIS A 49 5.28 -14.87 -6.88
N TYR A 50 5.24 -14.92 -8.20
CA TYR A 50 5.58 -13.76 -9.02
C TYR A 50 4.32 -12.99 -9.39
N TRP A 51 4.12 -11.83 -8.77
CA TRP A 51 2.91 -11.01 -8.88
C TRP A 51 3.01 -9.88 -9.90
N LYS A 52 3.95 -9.96 -10.86
CA LYS A 52 4.12 -8.91 -11.88
C LYS A 52 2.83 -8.59 -12.63
N ASN A 53 2.07 -9.61 -13.05
CA ASN A 53 0.81 -9.38 -13.76
C ASN A 53 -0.25 -8.74 -12.85
N VAL A 54 -0.31 -9.16 -11.58
CA VAL A 54 -1.22 -8.58 -10.57
C VAL A 54 -0.92 -7.09 -10.36
N TYR A 55 0.34 -6.73 -10.08
CA TYR A 55 0.73 -5.33 -9.90
C TYR A 55 0.52 -4.50 -11.18
N ASN A 56 0.71 -5.09 -12.36
CA ASN A 56 0.40 -4.44 -13.63
C ASN A 56 -1.10 -4.17 -13.78
N THR A 57 -1.96 -5.14 -13.48
CA THR A 57 -3.41 -4.96 -13.48
C THR A 57 -3.80 -3.82 -12.54
N ILE A 58 -3.30 -3.84 -11.30
CA ILE A 58 -3.58 -2.82 -10.30
C ILE A 58 -3.18 -1.41 -10.80
N ARG A 59 -1.92 -1.21 -11.22
CA ARG A 59 -1.46 0.12 -11.65
C ARG A 59 -2.17 0.62 -12.90
N ASN A 60 -2.45 -0.26 -13.86
CA ASN A 60 -3.10 0.12 -15.11
C ASN A 60 -4.56 0.52 -14.87
N THR A 61 -5.29 -0.26 -14.07
CA THR A 61 -6.69 0.04 -13.70
C THR A 61 -6.78 1.32 -12.87
N ALA A 62 -5.81 1.56 -11.98
CA ALA A 62 -5.70 2.81 -11.24
C ALA A 62 -5.25 4.02 -12.09
N GLN A 63 -5.00 3.84 -13.39
CA GLN A 63 -4.56 4.89 -14.33
C GLN A 63 -3.15 5.44 -14.05
N PHE A 64 -2.26 4.57 -13.58
CA PHE A 64 -0.82 4.80 -13.43
C PHE A 64 0.00 3.77 -14.25
N PRO A 65 -0.25 3.66 -15.59
CA PRO A 65 0.50 2.74 -16.42
C PRO A 65 1.98 3.16 -16.51
N ALA A 66 2.85 2.20 -16.84
CA ALA A 66 4.26 2.49 -17.09
C ALA A 66 4.42 3.62 -18.14
N PRO A 67 5.36 4.56 -17.95
CA PRO A 67 6.42 4.54 -16.94
C PRO A 67 6.02 5.09 -15.56
N GLY A 68 4.74 5.39 -15.33
CA GLY A 68 4.20 5.62 -14.00
C GLY A 68 4.21 4.37 -13.12
N TYR A 69 3.93 4.54 -11.83
CA TYR A 69 4.02 3.47 -10.85
C TYR A 69 3.09 3.69 -9.65
N LEU A 70 2.86 2.59 -8.94
CA LEU A 70 2.38 2.55 -7.57
C LEU A 70 3.44 1.87 -6.71
N THR A 71 3.60 2.34 -5.47
CA THR A 71 4.42 1.68 -4.45
C THR A 71 3.50 1.19 -3.34
N HIS A 72 3.58 -0.09 -2.98
CA HIS A 72 2.71 -0.70 -1.97
C HIS A 72 3.48 -1.00 -0.68
N GLU A 73 3.02 -0.43 0.44
CA GLU A 73 3.50 -0.74 1.80
C GLU A 73 2.35 -1.14 2.74
N ALA A 74 1.10 -1.04 2.28
CA ALA A 74 -0.07 -1.30 3.10
C ALA A 74 -1.10 -2.11 2.29
N VAL A 75 -1.23 -3.39 2.63
CA VAL A 75 -2.08 -4.36 1.92
C VAL A 75 -2.70 -5.29 2.95
N GLN A 76 -4.01 -5.53 2.87
CA GLN A 76 -4.72 -6.50 3.72
C GLN A 76 -5.67 -7.36 2.89
N TRP A 77 -5.88 -8.59 3.36
CA TRP A 77 -6.99 -9.44 2.95
C TRP A 77 -8.13 -9.33 3.96
N SER A 78 -9.33 -8.99 3.47
CA SER A 78 -10.54 -9.07 4.28
C SER A 78 -11.15 -10.45 4.13
N LYS A 79 -11.19 -11.22 5.23
CA LYS A 79 -11.91 -12.50 5.26
C LYS A 79 -13.42 -12.28 5.26
N ALA A 80 -13.91 -11.21 5.91
CA ALA A 80 -15.35 -10.93 5.98
C ALA A 80 -15.94 -10.59 4.60
N ARG A 81 -15.13 -10.01 3.71
CA ARG A 81 -15.56 -9.52 2.39
C ARG A 81 -14.99 -10.31 1.22
N GLU A 82 -14.11 -11.26 1.49
CA GLU A 82 -13.40 -12.06 0.49
C GLU A 82 -12.70 -11.21 -0.57
N MET A 83 -12.06 -10.12 -0.12
CA MET A 83 -11.43 -9.13 -1.00
C MET A 83 -10.06 -8.68 -0.48
N TRP A 84 -9.18 -8.37 -1.42
CA TRP A 84 -7.93 -7.67 -1.19
C TRP A 84 -8.14 -6.16 -1.14
N TYR A 85 -7.38 -5.50 -0.27
CA TYR A 85 -7.38 -4.05 -0.10
C TYR A 85 -5.94 -3.55 -0.15
N PHE A 86 -5.70 -2.52 -0.96
CA PHE A 86 -4.41 -1.86 -1.07
C PHE A 86 -4.58 -0.38 -0.80
N LEU A 87 -3.69 0.16 0.03
CA LEU A 87 -3.46 1.59 0.20
C LEU A 87 -2.03 1.88 -0.28
N PRO A 88 -1.83 2.22 -1.57
CA PRO A 88 -0.50 2.50 -2.06
C PRO A 88 0.14 3.65 -1.27
N ARG A 89 1.43 3.53 -0.97
CA ARG A 89 2.22 4.61 -0.37
C ARG A 89 2.36 5.77 -1.35
N LYS A 90 2.70 5.44 -2.60
CA LYS A 90 3.01 6.39 -3.66
C LYS A 90 2.21 6.08 -4.92
N ALA A 91 1.84 7.12 -5.66
CA ALA A 91 1.25 7.01 -6.98
C ALA A 91 1.80 8.12 -7.89
N SER A 92 2.38 7.75 -9.03
CA SER A 92 2.97 8.71 -9.96
C SER A 92 2.69 8.34 -11.40
N LYS A 93 2.30 9.34 -12.21
CA LYS A 93 2.15 9.19 -13.67
C LYS A 93 3.47 9.39 -14.42
N THR A 94 4.51 9.81 -13.71
CA THR A 94 5.86 10.02 -14.25
C THR A 94 6.83 8.95 -13.74
N PRO A 95 7.94 8.69 -14.44
CA PRO A 95 8.97 7.78 -13.98
C PRO A 95 9.46 8.12 -12.56
N PHE A 96 9.91 7.10 -11.83
CA PHE A 96 10.49 7.27 -10.50
C PHE A 96 11.71 8.19 -10.53
N VAL A 97 11.68 9.20 -9.68
CA VAL A 97 12.80 10.08 -9.36
C VAL A 97 12.81 10.23 -7.85
N GLU A 98 13.88 9.76 -7.20
CA GLU A 98 13.98 9.64 -5.73
C GLU A 98 13.51 10.89 -4.98
N LYS A 99 14.03 12.06 -5.36
CA LYS A 99 13.65 13.34 -4.73
C LYS A 99 12.19 13.73 -4.96
N GLU A 100 11.63 13.41 -6.12
CA GLU A 100 10.21 13.71 -6.39
C GLU A 100 9.28 12.74 -5.66
N ASP A 101 9.72 11.49 -5.47
CA ASP A 101 8.93 10.43 -4.84
C ASP A 101 8.52 10.79 -3.40
N GLU A 102 9.34 11.56 -2.68
CA GLU A 102 9.04 12.08 -1.34
C GLU A 102 7.65 12.74 -1.28
N THR A 103 7.18 13.33 -2.38
CA THR A 103 5.88 14.03 -2.50
C THR A 103 4.88 13.36 -3.46
N LYS A 104 5.01 12.05 -3.72
CA LYS A 104 4.04 11.26 -4.51
C LYS A 104 3.02 10.49 -3.67
N GLY A 105 2.80 10.91 -2.42
CA GLY A 105 1.75 10.38 -1.55
C GLY A 105 0.39 10.38 -2.24
N THR A 106 -0.47 9.44 -1.85
CA THR A 106 -1.75 9.23 -2.52
C THR A 106 -2.87 8.92 -1.54
N ASN A 107 -4.10 9.04 -2.01
CA ASN A 107 -5.31 8.75 -1.25
C ASN A 107 -6.20 7.71 -1.95
N LEU A 108 -5.58 6.82 -2.73
CA LEU A 108 -6.26 5.72 -3.37
C LEU A 108 -6.53 4.60 -2.36
N LEU A 109 -7.74 4.06 -2.41
CA LEU A 109 -8.10 2.74 -1.94
C LEU A 109 -8.37 1.86 -3.15
N ILE A 110 -7.64 0.76 -3.28
CA ILE A 110 -7.82 -0.20 -4.36
C ILE A 110 -8.33 -1.50 -3.76
N MET A 111 -9.40 -2.06 -4.34
CA MET A 111 -10.06 -3.26 -3.85
C MET A 111 -10.17 -4.28 -4.98
N GLY A 112 -10.08 -5.57 -4.68
CA GLY A 112 -10.26 -6.60 -5.71
C GLY A 112 -10.62 -7.96 -5.13
N PRO A 113 -11.21 -8.84 -5.96
CA PRO A 113 -11.49 -10.23 -5.58
C PRO A 113 -10.19 -11.02 -5.40
N GLU A 114 -10.31 -12.24 -4.92
CA GLU A 114 -9.20 -13.14 -4.60
C GLU A 114 -8.15 -13.29 -5.72
N ASP A 115 -8.61 -13.39 -6.97
CA ASP A 115 -7.75 -13.59 -8.16
C ASP A 115 -7.06 -12.31 -8.66
N LEU A 116 -7.52 -11.14 -8.19
CA LEU A 116 -7.06 -9.81 -8.63
C LEU A 116 -7.08 -9.62 -10.15
N GLU A 117 -7.98 -10.31 -10.87
CA GLU A 117 -8.15 -10.15 -12.33
C GLU A 117 -8.76 -8.80 -12.70
N SER A 118 -9.53 -8.21 -11.78
CA SER A 118 -10.08 -6.85 -11.87
C SER A 118 -9.99 -6.16 -10.51
N VAL A 119 -9.86 -4.83 -10.50
CA VAL A 119 -9.87 -4.06 -9.24
C VAL A 119 -10.73 -2.82 -9.37
N ASP A 120 -11.33 -2.42 -8.25
CA ASP A 120 -12.04 -1.16 -8.08
C ASP A 120 -11.13 -0.13 -7.41
N VAL A 121 -11.33 1.14 -7.75
CA VAL A 121 -10.53 2.25 -7.22
C VAL A 121 -11.44 3.32 -6.65
N VAL A 122 -11.24 3.63 -5.38
CA VAL A 122 -11.95 4.68 -4.63
C VAL A 122 -10.94 5.72 -4.15
N TYR A 123 -11.36 6.98 -4.09
CA TYR A 123 -10.58 8.04 -3.47
C TYR A 123 -11.04 8.22 -2.03
N ILE A 124 -10.10 8.20 -1.09
CA ILE A 124 -10.35 8.46 0.33
C ILE A 124 -10.44 9.98 0.52
N GLY A 125 -11.59 10.46 0.99
CA GLY A 125 -11.89 11.87 1.11
C GLY A 125 -12.04 12.55 -0.25
N ASN A 126 -11.31 13.64 -0.46
CA ASN A 126 -11.37 14.44 -1.68
C ASN A 126 -10.62 13.78 -2.86
N ARG A 127 -10.93 14.16 -4.11
CA ARG A 127 -10.16 13.65 -5.27
C ARG A 127 -8.72 14.17 -5.33
N THR A 128 -8.44 15.27 -4.64
CA THR A 128 -7.12 15.90 -4.58
C THR A 128 -6.40 15.42 -3.32
N VAL A 129 -5.13 15.07 -3.46
CA VAL A 129 -4.27 14.73 -2.32
C VAL A 129 -3.88 16.01 -1.59
N GLU A 130 -4.38 16.21 -0.38
CA GLU A 130 -4.10 17.41 0.42
C GLU A 130 -2.68 17.42 1.00
N HIS A 131 -2.16 16.24 1.33
CA HIS A 131 -0.85 16.02 1.95
C HIS A 131 0.02 15.08 1.09
N PRO A 132 0.57 15.56 -0.04
CA PRO A 132 1.34 14.73 -0.97
C PRO A 132 2.64 14.14 -0.37
N GLU A 133 3.13 14.70 0.72
CA GLU A 133 4.29 14.20 1.47
C GLU A 133 3.97 12.98 2.35
N ARG A 134 2.69 12.68 2.57
CA ARG A 134 2.23 11.57 3.43
C ARG A 134 1.83 10.38 2.55
N GLY A 135 2.48 9.25 2.76
CA GLY A 135 2.15 7.99 2.09
C GLY A 135 1.66 6.96 3.09
N PHE A 136 0.64 6.18 2.74
CA PHE A 136 0.21 5.04 3.54
C PHE A 136 1.38 4.07 3.78
N SER A 137 1.56 3.65 5.03
CA SER A 137 2.62 2.72 5.45
C SER A 137 2.07 1.46 6.12
N ALA A 138 0.84 1.50 6.64
CA ALA A 138 0.14 0.33 7.14
C ALA A 138 -1.36 0.61 7.24
N PHE A 139 -2.17 -0.45 7.28
CA PHE A 139 -3.53 -0.36 7.80
C PHE A 139 -3.98 -1.71 8.32
N ASP A 140 -5.05 -1.69 9.11
CA ASP A 140 -5.79 -2.88 9.50
C ASP A 140 -7.29 -2.54 9.57
N PHE A 141 -8.13 -3.56 9.51
CA PHE A 141 -9.57 -3.39 9.68
C PHE A 141 -9.91 -3.28 11.16
N ILE A 142 -10.81 -2.35 11.50
CA ILE A 142 -11.26 -2.20 12.89
C ILE A 142 -12.12 -3.43 13.25
N PRO A 143 -11.81 -4.15 14.34
CA PRO A 143 -12.58 -5.31 14.77
C PRO A 143 -14.06 -4.99 14.98
N ASP A 144 -14.92 -6.00 14.81
CA ASP A 144 -16.37 -5.90 14.99
C ASP A 144 -17.06 -4.85 14.07
N THR A 145 -16.45 -4.55 12.91
CA THR A 145 -17.03 -3.66 11.88
C THR A 145 -17.32 -4.36 10.56
N GLU A 146 -17.24 -5.69 10.50
CA GLU A 146 -17.35 -6.46 9.24
C GLU A 146 -16.40 -5.93 8.16
N ASP A 147 -15.19 -5.54 8.57
CA ASP A 147 -14.16 -4.92 7.74
C ASP A 147 -14.65 -3.67 6.97
N GLU A 148 -15.69 -2.98 7.47
CA GLU A 148 -16.20 -1.73 6.89
C GLU A 148 -15.29 -0.55 7.21
N LEU A 149 -14.69 -0.55 8.40
CA LEU A 149 -13.85 0.55 8.87
C LEU A 149 -12.37 0.16 8.83
N ILE A 150 -11.57 1.07 8.31
CA ILE A 150 -10.11 0.94 8.17
C ILE A 150 -9.45 1.97 9.07
N LEU A 151 -8.50 1.52 9.88
CA LEU A 151 -7.53 2.35 10.58
C LEU A 151 -6.22 2.28 9.79
N ALA A 152 -5.74 3.43 9.32
CA ALA A 152 -4.53 3.49 8.51
C ALA A 152 -3.47 4.41 9.12
N ILE A 153 -2.21 4.05 8.88
CA ILE A 153 -1.03 4.85 9.19
C ILE A 153 -0.49 5.43 7.90
N LYS A 154 -0.16 6.72 7.92
CA LYS A 154 0.66 7.37 6.89
C LYS A 154 1.97 7.80 7.51
N SER A 155 3.06 7.70 6.76
CA SER A 155 4.33 8.29 7.15
C SER A 155 4.83 9.30 6.13
N LYS A 156 5.60 10.26 6.63
CA LYS A 156 6.23 11.34 5.89
C LYS A 156 7.74 11.25 6.09
N GLU A 157 8.46 11.20 4.98
CA GLU A 157 9.91 11.23 4.91
C GLU A 157 10.28 12.23 3.81
N VAL A 158 10.69 13.42 4.22
CA VAL A 158 11.10 14.49 3.29
C VAL A 158 12.51 14.92 3.67
N THR A 159 13.40 14.96 2.69
CA THR A 159 14.80 15.34 2.91
C THR A 159 14.90 16.68 3.64
N GLY A 160 15.62 16.70 4.75
CA GLY A 160 15.79 17.89 5.59
C GLY A 160 14.73 18.09 6.67
N SER A 161 13.85 17.11 6.89
CA SER A 161 12.91 17.08 8.02
C SER A 161 13.01 15.77 8.80
N GLU A 162 12.64 15.81 10.08
CA GLU A 162 12.44 14.60 10.88
C GLU A 162 11.26 13.78 10.33
N PRO A 163 11.30 12.45 10.42
CA PRO A 163 10.19 11.61 9.97
C PRO A 163 8.97 11.81 10.86
N GLU A 164 7.79 11.77 10.27
CA GLU A 164 6.51 11.91 10.99
C GLU A 164 5.56 10.79 10.59
N SER A 165 4.67 10.41 11.50
CA SER A 165 3.59 9.46 11.22
C SER A 165 2.24 10.00 11.67
N PHE A 166 1.19 9.57 10.99
CA PHE A 166 -0.18 10.03 11.17
C PHE A 166 -1.11 8.83 11.18
N ILE A 167 -2.16 8.90 12.00
CA ILE A 167 -3.24 7.92 12.07
C ILE A 167 -4.53 8.53 11.53
N THR A 168 -5.30 7.77 10.77
CA THR A 168 -6.60 8.19 10.20
C THR A 168 -7.57 7.01 10.22
N VAL A 169 -8.88 7.31 10.20
CA VAL A 169 -9.94 6.31 10.08
C VAL A 169 -10.89 6.71 8.97
N PHE A 170 -11.22 5.77 8.09
CA PHE A 170 -12.19 5.91 7.01
C PHE A 170 -12.88 4.58 6.74
N ASN A 171 -13.99 4.59 6.01
CA ASN A 171 -14.63 3.35 5.57
C ASN A 171 -14.17 2.89 4.18
N VAL A 172 -14.55 1.67 3.79
CA VAL A 172 -14.21 1.08 2.47
C VAL A 172 -14.79 1.85 1.27
N HIS A 173 -15.70 2.80 1.50
CA HIS A 173 -16.24 3.70 0.49
C HIS A 173 -15.47 5.03 0.39
N GLY A 174 -14.36 5.18 1.13
CA GLY A 174 -13.53 6.37 1.12
C GLY A 174 -14.05 7.52 1.98
N LYS A 175 -15.09 7.31 2.80
CA LYS A 175 -15.60 8.34 3.73
C LYS A 175 -14.67 8.43 4.94
N VAL A 176 -14.02 9.57 5.09
CA VAL A 176 -13.19 9.86 6.27
C VAL A 176 -14.07 10.07 7.50
N LEU A 177 -13.72 9.37 8.58
CA LEU A 177 -14.34 9.47 9.90
C LEU A 177 -13.43 10.19 10.90
N MET A 178 -12.11 10.07 10.71
CA MET A 178 -11.10 10.79 11.47
C MET A 178 -10.00 11.24 10.52
N GLU A 179 -9.83 12.56 10.40
CA GLU A 179 -8.73 13.18 9.66
C GLU A 179 -7.38 12.82 10.29
N ASP A 180 -6.30 12.92 9.51
CA ASP A 180 -4.93 12.62 9.94
C ASP A 180 -4.58 13.28 11.28
N GLN A 181 -4.33 12.45 12.31
CA GLN A 181 -3.80 12.88 13.60
C GLN A 181 -2.32 12.50 13.69
N GLN A 182 -1.45 13.44 14.01
CA GLN A 182 -0.02 13.14 14.16
C GLN A 182 0.24 12.23 15.37
N ILE A 183 1.04 11.19 15.16
CA ILE A 183 1.52 10.31 16.21
C ILE A 183 2.82 10.92 16.77
N ALA A 184 2.90 11.05 18.08
CA ALA A 184 4.06 11.67 18.74
C ALA A 184 5.34 10.85 18.56
N GLY A 185 6.49 11.55 18.59
CA GLY A 185 7.82 10.94 18.70
C GLY A 185 8.73 11.08 17.49
N ASN A 186 8.24 11.65 16.38
CA ASN A 186 9.02 11.83 15.14
C ASN A 186 9.66 10.51 14.65
N TYR A 187 8.83 9.46 14.61
CA TYR A 187 9.22 8.16 14.09
C TYR A 187 8.38 7.81 12.87
N LYS A 188 8.93 6.92 12.04
CA LYS A 188 8.20 6.23 11.01
C LYS A 188 7.55 4.97 11.59
N PHE A 189 6.23 4.97 11.73
CA PHE A 189 5.46 3.78 12.04
C PHE A 189 5.00 3.13 10.73
N GLU A 190 5.38 1.87 10.54
CA GLU A 190 5.14 1.08 9.31
C GLU A 190 4.28 -0.16 9.57
N ALA A 191 3.62 -0.23 10.73
CA ALA A 191 2.75 -1.32 11.08
C ALA A 191 1.67 -0.85 12.06
N VAL A 192 0.49 -1.46 11.96
CA VAL A 192 -0.57 -1.40 12.96
C VAL A 192 -1.22 -2.76 13.06
N TYR A 193 -1.63 -3.14 14.26
CA TYR A 193 -2.28 -4.41 14.55
C TYR A 193 -3.12 -4.27 15.83
N PHE A 194 -4.29 -4.91 15.87
CA PHE A 194 -5.14 -4.96 17.07
C PHE A 194 -4.74 -6.15 17.95
N VAL A 195 -4.28 -5.88 19.18
CA VAL A 195 -3.80 -6.87 20.17
C VAL A 195 -4.81 -7.22 21.24
#